data_AF-A0A966VUZ0-F1
#
_entry.id   AF-A0A966VUZ0-F1
#
_cell.length_a   1.000
_cell.length_b   1.000
_cell.length_c   1.000
_cell.angle_alpha   90.00
_cell.angle_beta   90.00
_cell.angle_gamma   90.00
#
_symmetry.space_group_name_H-M   'P 1'
#
loop_
_entity.id
_entity.type
_entity.pdbx_description
1 polymer ?
#
loop_
_entity_poly.entity_id
_entity_poly.type
_entity_poly.pdbx_seq_one_letter_code
_entity_poly.pdbx_strand_id
1 'polypeptide(L)'
;NNFPYDLKKYIGKDYSKINTTYFGNELTFEFAKSALQGEQLGKRGTTDFLAVSFSSPDYIGHSFGPNSIEAEDAMLRFDLSLGAFLDYLDQVVGKNQYVLFLTADHGAAHIPEFMQENKLPGGRVYTGKLMDRLNASLQRIYNIKKIILSDDNYQYSLDHSKLDSAGIPSTDIINWLKKELATEPGIDRVFALNELNIIPLPATVRKAINLGYHPRRSGDVQLIFKPGFIDAFTLPPYKIDTCAAN
;
A
#
# COMPACT_ATOMS: atom_id res chain seq x y z
N ASN A 1 -30.03 5.93 10.55
CA ASN A 1 -28.71 6.44 10.12
C ASN A 1 -28.57 6.14 8.64
N ASN A 2 -28.58 7.15 7.78
CA ASN A 2 -28.48 6.96 6.32
C ASN A 2 -27.01 7.09 5.92
N PHE A 3 -26.51 6.14 5.11
CA PHE A 3 -25.18 6.25 4.52
C PHE A 3 -25.12 7.47 3.58
N PRO A 4 -24.14 8.38 3.71
CA PRO A 4 -24.19 9.69 3.06
C PRO A 4 -23.92 9.65 1.54
N TYR A 5 -23.42 8.53 1.01
CA TYR A 5 -23.15 8.38 -0.41
C TYR A 5 -24.25 7.61 -1.12
N ASP A 6 -24.77 8.19 -2.20
CA ASP A 6 -25.69 7.48 -3.09
C ASP A 6 -24.92 6.44 -3.93
N LEU A 7 -24.92 5.19 -3.44
CA LEU A 7 -24.32 4.06 -4.15
C LEU A 7 -25.15 3.60 -5.35
N LYS A 8 -26.45 3.93 -5.41
CA LYS A 8 -27.32 3.45 -6.49
C LYS A 8 -26.91 4.01 -7.85
N LYS A 9 -26.32 5.21 -7.88
CA LYS A 9 -25.83 5.84 -9.12
C LYS A 9 -24.73 5.04 -9.83
N TYR A 10 -24.08 4.10 -9.13
CA TYR A 10 -23.02 3.24 -9.66
C TYR A 10 -23.49 1.87 -10.15
N ILE A 11 -24.76 1.52 -9.96
CA ILE A 11 -25.34 0.26 -10.46
C ILE A 11 -25.20 0.21 -11.99
N GLY A 12 -24.69 -0.93 -12.48
CA GLY A 12 -24.41 -1.15 -13.90
C GLY A 12 -23.24 -0.33 -14.46
N LYS A 13 -22.52 0.44 -13.63
CA LYS A 13 -21.42 1.31 -14.07
C LYS A 13 -20.10 0.98 -13.38
N ASP A 14 -20.09 0.95 -12.05
CA ASP A 14 -18.87 0.72 -11.28
C ASP A 14 -19.20 0.13 -9.90
N TYR A 15 -19.25 -1.20 -9.83
CA TYR A 15 -19.49 -1.89 -8.57
C TYR A 15 -18.30 -1.82 -7.60
N SER A 16 -17.10 -1.39 -8.05
CA SER A 16 -15.93 -1.29 -7.16
C SER A 16 -16.12 -0.25 -6.05
N LYS A 17 -17.09 0.66 -6.19
CA LYS A 17 -17.43 1.65 -5.16
C LYS A 17 -17.88 1.04 -3.84
N ILE A 18 -18.31 -0.22 -3.83
CA ILE A 18 -18.60 -0.92 -2.57
C ILE A 18 -17.34 -1.12 -1.72
N ASN A 19 -16.17 -1.26 -2.36
CA ASN A 19 -14.90 -1.52 -1.67
C ASN A 19 -14.52 -0.36 -0.74
N THR A 20 -14.83 0.88 -1.14
CA THR A 20 -14.59 2.10 -0.35
C THR A 20 -15.71 2.39 0.66
N THR A 21 -16.42 1.37 1.13
CA THR A 21 -17.52 1.48 2.11
C THR A 21 -17.49 0.30 3.08
N TYR A 22 -18.12 0.43 4.25
CA TYR A 22 -18.20 -0.68 5.22
C TYR A 22 -18.96 -1.91 4.69
N PHE A 23 -19.84 -1.73 3.69
CA PHE A 23 -20.60 -2.83 3.07
C PHE A 23 -19.70 -3.90 2.42
N GLY A 24 -18.50 -3.53 1.96
CA GLY A 24 -17.55 -4.51 1.41
C GLY A 24 -17.11 -5.55 2.44
N ASN A 25 -16.89 -5.11 3.69
CA ASN A 25 -16.58 -6.01 4.79
C ASN A 25 -17.81 -6.81 5.25
N GLU A 26 -19.00 -6.20 5.31
CA GLU A 26 -20.23 -6.94 5.64
C GLU A 26 -20.46 -8.09 4.67
N LEU A 27 -20.28 -7.86 3.36
CA LEU A 27 -20.35 -8.92 2.35
C LEU A 27 -19.32 -10.04 2.61
N THR A 28 -18.10 -9.65 2.99
CA THR A 28 -17.02 -10.60 3.29
C THR A 28 -17.34 -11.45 4.54
N PHE A 29 -17.93 -10.85 5.59
CA PHE A 29 -18.40 -11.58 6.76
C PHE A 29 -19.51 -12.59 6.41
N GLU A 30 -20.51 -12.18 5.62
CA GLU A 30 -21.58 -13.08 5.20
C GLU A 30 -21.05 -14.23 4.33
N PHE A 31 -20.04 -13.96 3.51
CA PHE A 31 -19.40 -15.01 2.74
C PHE A 31 -18.62 -15.99 3.63
N ALA A 32 -17.89 -15.50 4.65
CA ALA A 32 -17.22 -16.34 5.63
C ALA A 32 -18.20 -17.24 6.41
N LYS A 33 -19.34 -16.69 6.83
CA LYS A 33 -20.43 -17.47 7.46
C LYS A 33 -20.96 -18.55 6.51
N SER A 34 -21.20 -18.20 5.26
CA SER A 34 -21.67 -19.14 4.24
C SER A 34 -20.66 -20.26 3.99
N ALA A 35 -19.36 -19.94 3.95
CA ALA A 35 -18.29 -20.92 3.80
C ALA A 35 -18.21 -21.88 5.01
N LEU A 36 -18.31 -21.37 6.24
CA LEU A 36 -18.35 -22.20 7.46
C LEU A 36 -19.47 -23.24 7.40
N GLN A 37 -20.66 -22.84 6.93
CA GLN A 37 -21.80 -23.74 6.80
C GLN A 37 -21.64 -24.73 5.65
N GLY A 38 -21.38 -24.22 4.44
CA GLY A 38 -21.33 -25.03 3.22
C GLY A 38 -20.23 -26.08 3.26
N GLU A 39 -19.06 -25.70 3.77
CA GLU A 39 -17.91 -26.61 3.91
C GLU A 39 -17.92 -27.37 5.24
N GLN A 40 -18.87 -27.12 6.15
CA GLN A 40 -18.94 -27.77 7.48
C GLN A 40 -17.63 -27.63 8.28
N LEU A 41 -16.98 -26.46 8.20
CA LEU A 41 -15.71 -26.21 8.86
C LEU A 41 -15.85 -26.32 10.38
N GLY A 42 -14.93 -27.02 11.03
CA GLY A 42 -14.94 -27.27 12.47
C GLY A 42 -15.90 -28.38 12.92
N LYS A 43 -16.61 -29.05 11.99
CA LYS A 43 -17.63 -30.08 12.32
C LYS A 43 -17.24 -31.51 11.93
N ARG A 44 -16.08 -31.69 11.29
CA ARG A 44 -15.68 -32.98 10.68
C ARG A 44 -14.73 -33.82 11.54
N GLY A 45 -14.41 -33.38 12.75
CA GLY A 45 -13.47 -34.05 13.66
C GLY A 45 -11.99 -33.81 13.35
N THR A 46 -11.69 -32.99 12.34
CA THR A 46 -10.34 -32.50 12.02
C THR A 46 -10.29 -30.98 12.14
N THR A 47 -9.11 -30.43 12.45
CA THR A 47 -8.91 -28.98 12.47
C THR A 47 -8.95 -28.42 11.05
N ASP A 48 -9.85 -27.47 10.83
CA ASP A 48 -9.93 -26.69 9.59
C ASP A 48 -9.27 -25.30 9.78
N PHE A 49 -8.97 -24.62 8.67
CA PHE A 49 -8.38 -23.29 8.69
C PHE A 49 -9.18 -22.35 7.78
N LEU A 50 -9.71 -21.27 8.35
CA LEU A 50 -10.40 -20.22 7.61
C LEU A 50 -9.57 -18.93 7.67
N ALA A 51 -9.13 -18.44 6.51
CA ALA A 51 -8.45 -17.17 6.37
C ALA A 51 -9.38 -16.17 5.68
N VAL A 52 -9.63 -15.03 6.32
CA VAL A 52 -10.52 -13.98 5.80
C VAL A 52 -9.76 -12.66 5.78
N SER A 53 -9.75 -11.99 4.64
CA SER A 53 -9.13 -10.68 4.45
C SER A 53 -10.20 -9.62 4.30
N PHE A 54 -10.16 -8.59 5.14
CA PHE A 54 -11.10 -7.48 5.13
C PHE A 54 -10.44 -6.26 4.48
N SER A 55 -10.76 -6.01 3.21
CA SER A 55 -10.06 -5.00 2.41
C SER A 55 -10.65 -3.60 2.48
N SER A 56 -11.89 -3.42 2.96
CA SER A 56 -12.50 -2.08 3.01
C SER A 56 -11.73 -1.04 3.85
N PRO A 57 -11.06 -1.38 4.98
CA PRO A 57 -10.24 -0.43 5.72
C PRO A 57 -9.15 0.22 4.87
N ASP A 58 -8.50 -0.58 4.01
CA ASP A 58 -7.46 -0.12 3.11
C ASP A 58 -8.02 0.80 2.02
N TYR A 59 -9.07 0.39 1.31
CA TYR A 59 -9.71 1.21 0.28
C TYR A 59 -10.26 2.54 0.82
N ILE A 60 -10.83 2.53 2.02
CA ILE A 60 -11.34 3.74 2.68
C ILE A 60 -10.15 4.63 3.10
N GLY A 61 -9.12 4.06 3.73
CA GLY A 61 -7.91 4.79 4.10
C GLY A 61 -7.21 5.43 2.90
N HIS A 62 -7.12 4.73 1.77
CA HIS A 62 -6.57 5.28 0.52
C HIS A 62 -7.42 6.41 -0.08
N SER A 63 -8.74 6.35 0.08
CA SER A 63 -9.65 7.33 -0.51
C SER A 63 -9.80 8.60 0.32
N PHE A 64 -9.79 8.47 1.65
CA PHE A 64 -10.15 9.55 2.58
C PHE A 64 -9.07 9.89 3.60
N GLY A 65 -8.09 8.99 3.82
CA GLY A 65 -7.07 9.12 4.86
C GLY A 65 -7.53 8.56 6.21
N PRO A 66 -6.58 8.21 7.11
CA PRO A 66 -6.90 7.53 8.38
C PRO A 66 -7.57 8.45 9.43
N ASN A 67 -7.60 9.77 9.20
CA ASN A 67 -8.18 10.75 10.11
C ASN A 67 -9.60 11.19 9.72
N SER A 68 -10.21 10.52 8.73
CA SER A 68 -11.49 10.90 8.18
C SER A 68 -12.67 10.27 8.96
N ILE A 69 -13.85 10.88 8.86
CA ILE A 69 -15.08 10.35 9.46
C ILE A 69 -15.46 9.01 8.80
N GLU A 70 -15.15 8.84 7.52
CA GLU A 70 -15.37 7.59 6.77
C GLU A 70 -14.51 6.45 7.34
N ALA A 71 -13.24 6.72 7.68
CA ALA A 71 -12.36 5.73 8.31
C ALA A 71 -12.86 5.36 9.73
N GLU A 72 -13.29 6.35 10.51
CA GLU A 72 -13.86 6.13 11.84
C GLU A 72 -15.14 5.29 11.79
N ASP A 73 -16.14 5.68 10.99
CA ASP A 73 -17.40 4.94 10.85
C ASP A 73 -17.15 3.51 10.35
N ALA A 74 -16.21 3.33 9.39
CA ALA A 74 -15.86 2.02 8.91
C ALA A 74 -15.29 1.10 10.00
N MET A 75 -14.46 1.64 10.91
CA MET A 75 -13.91 0.84 12.01
C MET A 75 -14.98 0.52 13.06
N LEU A 76 -15.89 1.45 13.35
CA LEU A 76 -17.03 1.18 14.23
C LEU A 76 -17.95 0.09 13.66
N ARG A 77 -18.21 0.12 12.35
CA ARG A 77 -19.00 -0.92 11.65
C ARG A 77 -18.28 -2.27 11.63
N PHE A 78 -16.96 -2.24 11.45
CA PHE A 78 -16.13 -3.43 11.49
C PHE A 78 -16.16 -4.11 12.86
N ASP A 79 -16.03 -3.33 13.95
CA ASP A 79 -16.12 -3.82 15.33
C ASP A 79 -17.46 -4.53 15.59
N LEU A 80 -18.58 -3.89 15.24
CA LEU A 80 -19.91 -4.49 15.37
C LEU A 80 -20.06 -5.79 14.58
N SER A 81 -19.57 -5.80 13.34
CA SER A 81 -19.65 -6.96 12.45
C SER A 81 -18.77 -8.12 12.94
N LEU A 82 -17.58 -7.80 13.45
CA LEU A 82 -16.68 -8.77 14.06
C LEU A 82 -17.31 -9.38 15.32
N GLY A 83 -17.92 -8.58 16.19
CA GLY A 83 -18.66 -9.08 17.35
C GLY A 83 -19.75 -10.07 16.95
N ALA A 84 -20.59 -9.71 15.98
CA ALA A 84 -21.63 -10.59 15.46
C ALA A 84 -21.06 -11.88 14.81
N PHE A 85 -19.88 -11.80 14.18
CA PHE A 85 -19.21 -12.97 13.61
C PHE A 85 -18.65 -13.90 14.69
N LEU A 86 -18.09 -13.36 15.77
CA LEU A 86 -17.64 -14.15 16.92
C LEU A 86 -18.81 -14.85 17.62
N ASP A 87 -19.92 -14.15 17.83
CA ASP A 87 -21.16 -14.75 18.37
C ASP A 87 -21.66 -15.90 17.48
N TYR A 88 -21.57 -15.71 16.16
CA TYR A 88 -21.92 -16.74 15.20
C TYR A 88 -20.97 -17.96 15.28
N LEU A 89 -19.65 -17.75 15.39
CA LEU A 89 -18.68 -18.82 15.59
C LEU A 89 -18.95 -19.61 16.89
N ASP A 90 -19.25 -18.91 17.99
CA ASP A 90 -19.64 -19.53 19.26
C ASP A 90 -20.86 -20.44 19.11
N GLN A 91 -21.82 -20.07 18.25
CA GLN A 91 -23.03 -20.87 17.98
C GLN A 91 -22.77 -22.06 17.04
N VAL A 92 -21.98 -21.88 15.96
CA VAL A 92 -21.86 -22.89 14.90
C VAL A 92 -20.67 -23.83 15.07
N VAL A 93 -19.56 -23.35 15.64
CA VAL A 93 -18.36 -24.13 15.92
C VAL A 93 -18.33 -24.55 17.39
N GLY A 94 -18.76 -23.66 18.29
CA GLY A 94 -18.75 -23.86 19.72
C GLY A 94 -17.72 -22.98 20.41
N LYS A 95 -18.13 -22.36 21.53
CA LYS A 95 -17.24 -21.58 22.38
C LYS A 95 -16.04 -22.41 22.84
N ASN A 96 -14.84 -21.84 22.79
CA ASN A 96 -13.57 -22.50 23.08
C ASN A 96 -13.20 -23.65 22.13
N GLN A 97 -13.83 -23.76 20.95
CA GLN A 97 -13.49 -24.77 19.92
C GLN A 97 -12.81 -24.16 18.69
N TYR A 98 -12.51 -22.86 18.72
CA TYR A 98 -11.72 -22.17 17.71
C TYR A 98 -10.66 -21.29 18.35
N VAL A 99 -9.59 -21.03 17.59
CA VAL A 99 -8.56 -20.04 17.91
C VAL A 99 -8.65 -18.95 16.85
N LEU A 100 -8.72 -17.69 17.29
CA LEU A 100 -8.74 -16.54 16.42
C LEU A 100 -7.45 -15.74 16.58
N PHE A 101 -6.83 -15.40 15.46
CA PHE A 101 -5.80 -14.38 15.38
C PHE A 101 -6.31 -13.29 14.43
N LEU A 102 -6.21 -12.04 14.87
CA LEU A 102 -6.53 -10.87 14.06
C LEU A 102 -5.27 -10.01 13.94
N THR A 103 -4.95 -9.61 12.72
CA THR A 103 -3.78 -8.77 12.44
C THR A 103 -4.06 -7.89 11.22
N ALA A 104 -3.11 -7.02 10.90
CA ALA A 104 -3.11 -6.22 9.69
C ALA A 104 -1.87 -6.58 8.86
N ASP A 105 -2.01 -6.50 7.54
CA ASP A 105 -0.91 -6.63 6.59
C ASP A 105 0.03 -5.42 6.63
N HIS A 106 -0.50 -4.23 6.94
CA HIS A 106 0.28 -3.03 7.20
C HIS A 106 -0.48 -1.96 8.01
N GLY A 107 0.23 -0.89 8.38
CA GLY A 107 -0.38 0.35 8.90
C GLY A 107 -0.65 1.36 7.77
N ALA A 108 -1.06 2.58 8.14
CA ALA A 108 -1.24 3.69 7.21
C ALA A 108 -0.59 4.97 7.76
N ALA A 109 -0.03 5.78 6.87
CA ALA A 109 0.47 7.11 7.21
C ALA A 109 -0.69 8.13 7.19
N HIS A 110 -0.57 9.19 7.98
CA HIS A 110 -1.41 10.38 7.81
C HIS A 110 -1.21 10.97 6.41
N ILE A 111 -2.27 11.54 5.84
CA ILE A 111 -2.14 12.29 4.58
C ILE A 111 -1.31 13.56 4.80
N PRO A 112 -0.47 13.98 3.82
CA PRO A 112 0.38 15.16 3.96
C PRO A 112 -0.37 16.44 4.32
N GLU A 113 -1.60 16.61 3.83
CA GLU A 113 -2.42 17.78 4.09
C GLU A 113 -2.82 17.87 5.58
N PHE A 114 -3.24 16.76 6.19
CA PHE A 114 -3.48 16.66 7.63
C PHE A 114 -2.21 16.97 8.44
N MET A 115 -1.05 16.45 8.00
CA MET A 115 0.23 16.73 8.66
C MET A 115 0.58 18.22 8.63
N GLN A 116 0.37 18.88 7.49
CA GLN A 116 0.64 20.32 7.31
C GLN A 116 -0.27 21.19 8.16
N GLU A 117 -1.57 20.91 8.20
CA GLU A 117 -2.54 21.60 9.07
C GLU A 117 -2.14 21.51 10.54
N ASN A 118 -1.55 20.38 10.95
CA ASN A 118 -1.08 20.14 12.31
C ASN A 118 0.40 20.51 12.54
N LYS A 119 1.05 21.21 11.60
CA LYS A 119 2.44 21.66 11.69
C LYS A 119 3.46 20.53 11.90
N LEU A 120 3.15 19.34 11.39
CA LEU A 120 4.02 18.17 11.39
C LEU A 120 4.77 18.06 10.05
N PRO A 121 6.00 17.50 10.04
CA PRO A 121 6.73 17.27 8.80
C PRO A 121 6.01 16.21 7.95
N GLY A 122 5.79 16.52 6.68
CA GLY A 122 5.22 15.57 5.72
C GLY A 122 5.14 16.14 4.31
N GLY A 123 4.97 15.27 3.34
CA GLY A 123 4.95 15.67 1.94
C GLY A 123 4.70 14.53 0.96
N ARG A 124 4.74 14.87 -0.32
CA ARG A 124 4.54 13.95 -1.43
C ARG A 124 5.81 13.86 -2.24
N VAL A 125 6.24 12.63 -2.55
CA VAL A 125 7.22 12.37 -3.61
C VAL A 125 6.44 11.82 -4.79
N TYR A 126 6.61 12.40 -5.98
CA TYR A 126 5.96 11.92 -7.19
C TYR A 126 6.93 11.02 -7.96
N THR A 127 7.04 9.76 -7.56
CA THR A 127 8.04 8.79 -8.09
C THR A 127 7.95 8.61 -9.59
N GLY A 128 6.75 8.55 -10.16
CA GLY A 128 6.55 8.43 -11.62
C GLY A 128 7.08 9.64 -12.39
N LYS A 129 6.75 10.86 -11.93
CA LYS A 129 7.28 12.11 -12.52
C LYS A 129 8.80 12.20 -12.36
N LEU A 130 9.31 11.72 -11.23
CA LEU A 130 10.74 11.65 -10.96
C LEU A 130 11.43 10.69 -11.93
N MET A 131 10.90 9.48 -12.11
CA MET A 131 11.38 8.49 -13.07
C MET A 131 11.37 9.03 -14.49
N ASP A 132 10.31 9.72 -14.92
CA ASP A 132 10.22 10.34 -16.25
C ASP A 132 11.34 11.37 -16.48
N ARG A 133 11.57 12.26 -15.49
CA ARG A 133 12.66 13.27 -15.56
C ARG A 133 14.04 12.62 -15.58
N LEU A 134 14.25 11.57 -14.79
CA LEU A 134 15.51 10.83 -14.75
C LEU A 134 15.77 10.14 -16.09
N ASN A 135 14.78 9.44 -16.64
CA ASN A 135 14.86 8.80 -17.95
C ASN A 135 15.10 9.82 -19.08
N ALA A 136 14.47 10.99 -19.06
CA ALA A 136 14.72 12.06 -20.03
C ALA A 136 16.15 12.62 -19.96
N SER A 137 16.75 12.64 -18.76
CA SER A 137 18.13 13.08 -18.56
C SER A 137 19.12 12.00 -19.02
N LEU A 138 18.89 10.75 -18.64
CA LEU A 138 19.67 9.60 -19.09
C LEU A 138 19.63 9.43 -20.61
N GLN A 139 18.48 9.68 -21.24
CA GLN A 139 18.38 9.66 -22.70
C GLN A 139 19.25 10.75 -23.35
N ARG A 140 19.36 11.94 -22.76
CA ARG A 140 20.24 13.00 -23.29
C ARG A 140 21.72 12.65 -23.13
N ILE A 141 22.08 11.93 -22.07
CA ILE A 141 23.47 11.56 -21.77
C ILE A 141 23.92 10.38 -22.63
N TYR A 142 23.10 9.32 -22.70
CA TYR A 142 23.50 8.04 -23.29
C TYR A 142 22.81 7.74 -24.63
N ASN A 143 21.87 8.59 -25.08
CA ASN A 143 21.03 8.35 -26.27
C ASN A 143 20.20 7.05 -26.18
N ILE A 144 19.84 6.61 -24.97
CA ILE A 144 19.05 5.40 -24.72
C ILE A 144 17.76 5.78 -23.99
N LYS A 145 16.63 5.31 -24.53
CA LYS A 145 15.31 5.52 -23.93
C LYS A 145 15.01 4.48 -22.87
N LYS A 146 14.35 4.90 -21.78
CA LYS A 146 13.84 4.03 -20.71
C LYS A 146 14.95 3.11 -20.16
N ILE A 147 15.98 3.74 -19.58
CA ILE A 147 17.02 3.00 -18.84
C ILE A 147 16.45 2.54 -17.50
N ILE A 148 15.66 3.37 -16.82
CA ILE A 148 14.85 2.95 -15.67
C ILE A 148 13.55 2.35 -16.20
N LEU A 149 13.28 1.10 -15.84
CA LEU A 149 12.13 0.32 -16.29
C LEU A 149 10.91 0.48 -15.39
N SER A 150 11.11 0.59 -14.08
CA SER A 150 10.04 0.67 -13.09
C SER A 150 10.48 1.42 -11.85
N ASP A 151 9.47 1.96 -11.15
CA ASP A 151 9.53 2.67 -9.88
C ASP A 151 8.60 2.03 -8.84
N ASP A 152 8.79 0.73 -8.59
CA ASP A 152 7.93 -0.06 -7.71
C ASP A 152 8.61 -0.33 -6.36
N ASN A 153 7.83 -0.40 -5.27
CA ASN A 153 8.30 -0.66 -3.91
C ASN A 153 9.46 0.25 -3.46
N TYR A 154 9.42 1.53 -3.86
CA TYR A 154 10.52 2.49 -3.64
C TYR A 154 11.86 2.04 -4.23
N GLN A 155 11.82 1.26 -5.30
CA GLN A 155 13.00 0.75 -5.99
C GLN A 155 12.97 1.16 -7.46
N TYR A 156 14.13 1.51 -8.00
CA TYR A 156 14.32 1.62 -9.44
C TYR A 156 14.97 0.36 -10.00
N SER A 157 14.36 -0.22 -11.03
CA SER A 157 14.93 -1.33 -11.80
C SER A 157 15.49 -0.82 -13.12
N LEU A 158 16.68 -1.28 -13.50
CA LEU A 158 17.38 -0.86 -14.71
C LEU A 158 17.20 -1.87 -15.84
N ASP A 159 17.23 -1.39 -17.08
CA ASP A 159 17.26 -2.21 -18.29
C ASP A 159 18.68 -2.72 -18.54
N HIS A 160 19.07 -3.77 -17.80
CA HIS A 160 20.41 -4.39 -17.93
C HIS A 160 20.71 -4.83 -19.36
N SER A 161 19.72 -5.31 -20.12
CA SER A 161 19.92 -5.73 -21.51
C SER A 161 20.34 -4.57 -22.42
N LYS A 162 19.73 -3.38 -22.26
CA LYS A 162 20.16 -2.18 -22.99
C LYS A 162 21.53 -1.69 -22.54
N LEU A 163 21.79 -1.72 -21.24
CA LEU A 163 23.07 -1.28 -20.68
C LEU A 163 24.22 -2.16 -21.19
N ASP A 164 24.05 -3.48 -21.14
CA ASP A 164 25.03 -4.45 -21.64
C ASP A 164 25.27 -4.28 -23.14
N SER A 165 24.21 -4.11 -23.93
CA SER A 165 24.31 -3.90 -25.39
C SER A 165 25.03 -2.61 -25.76
N ALA A 166 24.95 -1.59 -24.90
CA ALA A 166 25.62 -0.31 -25.08
C ALA A 166 27.02 -0.25 -24.44
N GLY A 167 27.45 -1.31 -23.75
CA GLY A 167 28.71 -1.32 -23.01
C GLY A 167 28.75 -0.34 -21.84
N ILE A 168 27.59 0.01 -21.27
CA ILE A 168 27.47 0.96 -20.16
C ILE A 168 27.37 0.16 -18.85
N PRO A 169 28.32 0.29 -17.92
CA PRO A 169 28.21 -0.34 -16.61
C PRO A 169 26.98 0.17 -15.85
N SER A 170 26.19 -0.74 -15.28
CA SER A 170 25.03 -0.37 -14.44
C SER A 170 25.44 0.48 -13.23
N THR A 171 26.67 0.31 -12.73
CA THR A 171 27.25 1.13 -11.67
C THR A 171 27.31 2.61 -12.02
N ASP A 172 27.51 2.96 -13.29
CA ASP A 172 27.58 4.36 -13.73
C ASP A 172 26.21 5.02 -13.66
N ILE A 173 25.17 4.27 -14.06
CA ILE A 173 23.77 4.69 -13.94
C ILE A 173 23.38 4.84 -12.46
N ILE A 174 23.71 3.85 -11.63
CA ILE A 174 23.42 3.86 -10.19
C ILE A 174 24.09 5.05 -9.50
N ASN A 175 25.36 5.32 -9.79
CA ASN A 175 26.09 6.45 -9.20
C ASN A 175 25.50 7.80 -9.64
N TRP A 176 25.10 7.90 -10.91
CA TRP A 176 24.38 9.07 -11.40
C TRP A 176 23.04 9.26 -10.67
N LEU A 177 22.24 8.19 -10.52
CA LEU A 177 20.97 8.22 -9.79
C LEU A 177 21.16 8.64 -8.33
N LYS A 178 22.15 8.08 -7.63
CA LYS A 178 22.48 8.46 -6.24
C LYS A 178 22.75 9.97 -6.13
N LYS A 179 23.49 10.55 -7.08
CA LYS A 179 23.79 11.98 -7.09
C LYS A 179 22.55 12.84 -7.35
N GLU A 180 21.77 12.53 -8.39
CA GLU A 180 20.59 13.32 -8.75
C GLU A 180 19.54 13.28 -7.63
N LEU A 181 19.26 12.08 -7.12
CA LEU A 181 18.21 11.86 -6.14
C LEU A 181 18.59 12.35 -4.73
N ALA A 182 19.87 12.52 -4.42
CA ALA A 182 20.31 13.09 -3.14
C ALA A 182 19.86 14.55 -2.95
N THR A 183 19.48 15.24 -4.02
CA THR A 183 18.97 16.62 -3.97
C THR A 183 17.45 16.71 -3.88
N GLU A 184 16.73 15.59 -3.96
CA GLU A 184 15.28 15.57 -3.93
C GLU A 184 14.74 15.82 -2.52
N PRO A 185 13.91 16.86 -2.29
CA PRO A 185 13.51 17.28 -0.95
C PRO A 185 12.84 16.21 -0.08
N GLY A 186 12.14 15.23 -0.67
CA GLY A 186 11.43 14.17 0.05
C GLY A 186 12.22 12.87 0.22
N ILE A 187 13.41 12.76 -0.37
CA ILE A 187 14.24 11.56 -0.29
C ILE A 187 15.27 11.73 0.83
N ASP A 188 15.40 10.73 1.69
CA ASP A 188 16.37 10.68 2.79
C ASP A 188 17.63 9.90 2.38
N ARG A 189 17.47 8.72 1.76
CA ARG A 189 18.61 7.90 1.30
C ARG A 189 18.35 7.30 -0.07
N VAL A 190 19.43 7.14 -0.82
CA VAL A 190 19.48 6.39 -2.08
C VAL A 190 20.74 5.56 -2.11
N PHE A 191 20.61 4.27 -2.40
CA PHE A 191 21.74 3.36 -2.45
C PHE A 191 21.46 2.18 -3.39
N ALA A 192 22.52 1.54 -3.87
CA ALA A 192 22.38 0.30 -4.64
C ALA A 192 21.98 -0.84 -3.69
N LEU A 193 21.04 -1.70 -4.08
CA LEU A 193 20.57 -2.76 -3.19
C LEU A 193 21.66 -3.77 -2.83
N ASN A 194 22.66 -3.97 -3.69
CA ASN A 194 23.84 -4.78 -3.38
C ASN A 194 24.79 -4.14 -2.34
N GLU A 195 24.64 -2.84 -2.04
CA GLU A 195 25.37 -2.12 -0.99
C GLU A 195 24.64 -2.15 0.37
N LEU A 196 23.43 -2.74 0.45
CA LEU A 196 22.54 -2.66 1.62
C LEU A 196 23.22 -2.99 2.95
N ASN A 197 24.17 -3.94 2.96
CA ASN A 197 24.83 -4.41 4.19
C ASN A 197 26.15 -3.70 4.51
N ILE A 198 26.61 -2.76 3.66
CA ILE A 198 27.85 -2.02 3.87
C ILE A 198 27.64 -0.51 4.08
N ILE A 199 26.47 0.03 3.72
CA ILE A 199 26.14 1.42 4.00
C ILE A 199 25.71 1.64 5.47
N PRO A 200 25.91 2.81 6.07
CA PRO A 200 25.37 3.13 7.39
C PRO A 200 23.84 3.29 7.36
N LEU A 201 23.14 2.41 8.07
CA LEU A 201 21.69 2.46 8.27
C LEU A 201 21.35 2.08 9.71
N PRO A 202 20.26 2.64 10.29
CA PRO A 202 19.70 2.13 11.53
C PRO A 202 19.43 0.63 11.42
N ALA A 203 19.74 -0.14 12.46
CA ALA A 203 19.65 -1.60 12.44
C ALA A 203 18.25 -2.10 12.05
N THR A 204 17.19 -1.45 12.56
CA THR A 204 15.79 -1.78 12.25
C THR A 204 15.47 -1.60 10.77
N VAL A 205 15.90 -0.48 10.17
CA VAL A 205 15.68 -0.20 8.74
C VAL A 205 16.43 -1.21 7.87
N ARG A 206 17.70 -1.48 8.18
CA ARG A 206 18.49 -2.48 7.46
C ARG A 206 17.84 -3.87 7.54
N LYS A 207 17.37 -4.27 8.72
CA LYS A 207 16.66 -5.54 8.91
C LYS A 207 15.39 -5.61 8.06
N ALA A 208 14.57 -4.56 8.07
CA ALA A 208 13.33 -4.52 7.29
C ALA A 208 13.59 -4.65 5.79
N ILE A 209 14.57 -3.93 5.24
CA ILE A 209 14.90 -4.00 3.82
C ILE A 209 15.50 -5.38 3.47
N ASN A 210 16.34 -5.97 4.33
CA ASN A 210 16.84 -7.34 4.12
C ASN A 210 15.71 -8.38 4.10
N LEU A 211 14.67 -8.23 4.94
CA LEU A 211 13.53 -9.14 4.95
C LEU A 211 12.63 -9.02 3.71
N GLY A 212 12.57 -7.83 3.09
CA GLY A 212 11.84 -7.58 1.85
C GLY A 212 12.66 -7.79 0.56
N TYR A 213 13.97 -8.04 0.67
CA TYR A 213 14.85 -8.15 -0.48
C TYR A 213 14.82 -9.56 -1.10
N HIS A 214 14.60 -9.61 -2.41
CA HIS A 214 14.70 -10.84 -3.20
C HIS A 214 15.56 -10.57 -4.45
N PRO A 215 16.77 -11.16 -4.56
CA PRO A 215 17.76 -10.78 -5.59
C PRO A 215 17.28 -10.77 -7.05
N ARG A 216 16.30 -11.63 -7.39
CA ARG A 216 15.74 -11.75 -8.74
C ARG A 216 14.43 -10.98 -8.97
N ARG A 217 13.95 -10.23 -7.98
CA ARG A 217 12.64 -9.56 -8.01
C ARG A 217 12.66 -8.13 -7.45
N SER A 218 13.67 -7.81 -6.64
CA SER A 218 13.94 -6.43 -6.22
C SER A 218 14.69 -5.68 -7.31
N GLY A 219 14.54 -4.35 -7.32
CA GLY A 219 15.25 -3.47 -8.25
C GLY A 219 16.74 -3.34 -7.94
N ASP A 220 17.37 -2.36 -8.58
CA ASP A 220 18.81 -2.09 -8.48
C ASP A 220 19.12 -1.02 -7.43
N VAL A 221 18.23 -0.02 -7.31
CA VAL A 221 18.41 1.14 -6.44
C VAL A 221 17.24 1.22 -5.46
N GLN A 222 17.52 1.31 -4.17
CA GLN A 222 16.52 1.56 -3.11
C GLN A 222 16.48 3.04 -2.76
N LEU A 223 15.26 3.58 -2.66
CA LEU A 223 14.97 4.90 -2.12
C LEU A 223 14.38 4.74 -0.71
N ILE A 224 14.79 5.60 0.21
CA ILE A 224 14.13 5.78 1.51
C ILE A 224 13.66 7.23 1.56
N PHE A 225 12.37 7.44 1.83
CA PHE A 225 11.81 8.78 1.98
C PHE A 225 12.04 9.31 3.39
N LYS A 226 12.00 10.64 3.52
CA LYS A 226 11.96 11.28 4.84
C LYS A 226 10.70 10.86 5.60
N PRO A 227 10.73 10.73 6.93
CA PRO A 227 9.52 10.47 7.72
C PRO A 227 8.39 11.45 7.38
N GLY A 228 7.17 10.93 7.24
CA GLY A 228 5.98 11.71 6.87
C GLY A 228 5.85 12.00 5.37
N PHE A 229 6.82 11.59 4.53
CA PHE A 229 6.67 11.64 3.08
C PHE A 229 6.08 10.33 2.56
N ILE A 230 5.08 10.45 1.70
CA ILE A 230 4.45 9.33 1.01
C ILE A 230 4.66 9.44 -0.49
N ASP A 231 4.56 8.30 -1.18
CA ASP A 231 4.48 8.32 -2.63
C ASP A 231 3.11 8.88 -3.07
N ALA A 232 3.12 9.68 -4.12
CA ALA A 232 1.93 10.25 -4.71
C ALA A 232 1.86 9.86 -6.19
N PHE A 233 0.89 9.02 -6.49
CA PHE A 233 0.50 8.77 -7.87
C PHE A 233 -0.09 10.03 -8.48
N THR A 234 0.29 10.34 -9.72
CA THR A 234 -0.46 11.26 -10.56
C THR A 234 -1.68 10.55 -11.12
N LEU A 235 -2.60 10.15 -10.26
CA LEU A 235 -3.99 10.05 -10.67
C LEU A 235 -4.60 11.43 -10.47
N PRO A 236 -5.43 11.93 -11.40
CA PRO A 236 -6.20 13.14 -11.14
C PRO A 236 -6.91 12.94 -9.80
N PRO A 237 -6.99 13.96 -8.93
CA PRO A 237 -7.68 13.82 -7.67
C PRO A 237 -9.05 13.22 -7.98
N TYR A 238 -9.39 12.10 -7.33
CA TYR A 238 -10.80 11.81 -7.15
C TYR A 238 -11.33 13.07 -6.46
N LYS A 239 -12.05 13.90 -7.21
CA LYS A 239 -12.92 14.92 -6.63
C LYS A 239 -13.99 14.13 -5.89
N ILE A 240 -13.66 13.70 -4.69
CA ILE A 240 -14.65 13.48 -3.67
C ILE A 240 -15.02 14.90 -3.30
N ASP A 241 -16.15 15.37 -3.83
CA ASP A 241 -16.76 16.59 -3.36
C ASP A 241 -16.91 16.43 -1.85
N THR A 242 -16.00 17.04 -1.09
CA THR A 242 -16.15 17.21 0.34
C THR A 242 -17.48 17.93 0.49
N CYS A 243 -18.50 17.25 0.99
CA CYS A 243 -19.68 17.91 1.53
C CYS A 243 -19.17 18.82 2.64
N ALA A 244 -18.93 20.09 2.30
CA ALA A 244 -18.80 21.14 3.27
C ALA A 244 -20.06 21.10 4.12
N ALA A 245 -19.89 20.74 5.40
CA ALA A 245 -20.93 20.90 6.39
C ALA A 245 -21.27 22.40 6.45
N ASN A 246 -22.49 22.72 6.03
CA ASN A 246 -23.22 23.92 6.43
C ASN A 246 -24.31 23.50 7.40
#